data_AF-A0A2U2C9F6-F1
#
_entry.id   AF-A0A2U2C9F6-F1
#
_cell.length_a   1.000
_cell.length_b   1.000
_cell.length_c   1.000
_cell.angle_alpha   90.00
_cell.angle_beta   90.00
_cell.angle_gamma   90.00
#
_symmetry.space_group_name_H-M   'P 1'
#
loop_
_entity.id
_entity.type
_entity.pdbx_description
1 polymer ?
#
loop_
_entity_poly.entity_id
_entity_poly.type
_entity_poly.pdbx_seq_one_letter_code
_entity_poly.pdbx_strand_id
1 'polypeptide(L)'
;MSHVSLDHLKRLSARDAWSNEATDFTPWLAREENFTVLAEALHFIDAEVEGTEHSVGNFSADIIARDRDGFILVENQLEQTDHTHLGQILTYLAGLDGSVKVVWVSTKVREEHRAAVDWLNAHTPDDFSFFAVELELFQIGSSPAAPHFHVVAKPNEWSRHVTQRARRLSETAMSDRQQRYMEFWGAFGDFLAEKDPSYSRRTPSKDYWWSFGIGRSGYSLNLSAGGRDHWISASIVCSNDGEKIVFDHFLSQRSEIEKEMGEELTWRRLEEYIAWDINLTWKGADPMDTERWPEYFRWYWEKMQKLRAAFSQRIRSLDIDQLREASASNDVGNPT
;
A
#
# COMPACT_ATOMS: atom_id res chain seq x y z
N MET A 1 6.69 55.37 -39.05
CA MET A 1 6.55 54.18 -38.18
C MET A 1 5.42 53.36 -38.76
N SER A 2 5.71 52.15 -39.27
CA SER A 2 4.65 51.24 -39.73
C SER A 2 3.86 50.79 -38.50
N HIS A 3 2.59 51.16 -38.41
CA HIS A 3 1.71 50.61 -37.39
C HIS A 3 1.50 49.13 -37.70
N VAL A 4 2.06 48.26 -36.86
CA VAL A 4 1.76 46.82 -36.90
C VAL A 4 0.33 46.65 -36.40
N SER A 5 -0.54 46.11 -37.26
CA SER A 5 -1.90 45.74 -36.87
C SER A 5 -1.85 44.41 -36.10
N LEU A 6 -2.50 44.37 -34.95
CA LEU A 6 -2.59 43.19 -34.08
C LEU A 6 -4.06 42.76 -34.01
N ASP A 7 -4.30 41.46 -34.21
CA ASP A 7 -5.62 40.84 -34.06
C ASP A 7 -5.90 40.43 -32.60
N HIS A 8 -7.17 40.14 -32.30
CA HIS A 8 -7.61 39.67 -31.00
C HIS A 8 -7.60 38.14 -30.89
N LEU A 9 -7.11 37.64 -29.75
CA LEU A 9 -7.24 36.23 -29.38
C LEU A 9 -8.67 35.96 -28.90
N LYS A 10 -9.32 34.98 -29.52
CA LYS A 10 -10.66 34.52 -29.14
C LYS A 10 -10.58 33.09 -28.60
N ARG A 11 -11.18 32.84 -27.44
CA ARG A 11 -11.41 31.48 -26.92
C ARG A 11 -12.68 30.91 -27.54
N LEU A 12 -12.60 29.70 -28.05
CA LEU A 12 -13.70 28.92 -28.64
C LEU A 12 -14.12 27.80 -27.68
N SER A 13 -15.32 27.26 -27.89
CA SER A 13 -15.71 26.02 -27.23
C SER A 13 -14.98 24.85 -27.89
N ALA A 14 -14.50 23.89 -27.11
CA ALA A 14 -13.95 22.66 -27.69
C ALA A 14 -15.01 21.93 -28.55
N ARG A 15 -16.30 22.07 -28.18
CA ARG A 15 -17.43 21.52 -28.93
C ARG A 15 -17.64 22.15 -30.31
N ASP A 16 -17.03 23.30 -30.58
CA ASP A 16 -17.07 23.92 -31.91
C ASP A 16 -16.16 23.17 -32.90
N ALA A 17 -15.13 22.47 -32.41
CA ALA A 17 -14.20 21.68 -33.22
C ALA A 17 -14.49 20.17 -33.17
N TRP A 18 -14.93 19.65 -32.02
CA TRP A 18 -15.18 18.22 -31.82
C TRP A 18 -16.56 18.00 -31.20
N SER A 19 -17.44 17.29 -31.88
CA SER A 19 -18.80 17.06 -31.40
C SER A 19 -18.87 15.93 -30.38
N ASN A 20 -18.01 14.91 -30.54
CA ASN A 20 -17.93 13.72 -29.71
C ASN A 20 -16.48 13.38 -29.32
N GLU A 21 -16.29 12.89 -28.10
CA GLU A 21 -14.97 12.48 -27.58
C GLU A 21 -14.42 11.28 -28.37
N ALA A 22 -15.10 10.13 -28.31
CA ALA A 22 -14.62 8.88 -28.88
C ALA A 22 -14.50 8.91 -30.41
N THR A 23 -15.42 9.56 -31.13
CA THR A 23 -15.42 9.55 -32.60
C THR A 23 -14.68 10.70 -33.25
N ASP A 24 -14.48 11.82 -32.54
CA ASP A 24 -13.89 13.04 -33.13
C ASP A 24 -12.60 13.44 -32.41
N PHE A 25 -12.65 13.65 -31.08
CA PHE A 25 -11.51 14.19 -30.34
C PHE A 25 -10.40 13.17 -30.13
N THR A 26 -10.69 11.97 -29.63
CA THR A 26 -9.70 10.91 -29.41
C THR A 26 -8.95 10.56 -30.70
N PRO A 27 -9.62 10.32 -31.85
CA PRO A 27 -8.92 10.02 -33.10
C PRO A 27 -8.16 11.22 -33.68
N TRP A 28 -8.60 12.45 -33.39
CA TRP A 28 -7.86 13.65 -33.76
C TRP A 28 -6.59 13.79 -32.92
N LEU A 29 -6.70 13.63 -31.60
CA LEU A 29 -5.59 13.76 -30.66
C LEU A 29 -4.53 12.67 -30.89
N ALA A 30 -4.94 11.46 -31.25
CA ALA A 30 -4.06 10.33 -31.52
C ALA A 30 -3.21 10.46 -32.80
N ARG A 31 -3.48 11.45 -33.67
CA ARG A 31 -2.64 11.70 -34.85
C ARG A 31 -1.29 12.26 -34.41
N GLU A 32 -0.22 11.78 -35.02
CA GLU A 32 1.17 12.16 -34.70
C GLU A 32 1.37 13.67 -34.57
N GLU A 33 0.90 14.45 -35.54
CA GLU A 33 1.01 15.92 -35.55
C GLU A 33 0.31 16.60 -34.36
N ASN A 34 -0.82 16.05 -33.89
CA ASN A 34 -1.61 16.63 -32.79
C ASN A 34 -1.12 16.14 -31.43
N PHE A 35 -0.78 14.85 -31.34
CA PHE A 35 -0.20 14.27 -30.13
C PHE A 35 1.15 14.92 -29.80
N THR A 36 1.93 15.28 -30.82
CA THR A 36 3.18 16.03 -30.65
C THR A 36 2.96 17.33 -29.88
N VAL A 37 1.88 18.07 -30.14
CA VAL A 37 1.57 19.33 -29.42
C VAL A 37 1.29 19.05 -27.93
N LEU A 38 0.61 17.96 -27.61
CA LEU A 38 0.38 17.54 -26.22
C LEU A 38 1.70 17.11 -25.55
N ALA A 39 2.50 16.28 -26.24
CA ALA A 39 3.79 15.80 -25.77
C ALA A 39 4.76 16.96 -25.49
N GLU A 40 4.82 17.96 -26.38
CA GLU A 40 5.64 19.17 -26.20
C GLU A 40 5.22 19.96 -24.96
N ALA A 41 3.91 20.15 -24.74
CA ALA A 41 3.38 20.84 -23.57
C ALA A 41 3.72 20.10 -22.26
N LEU A 42 3.80 18.77 -22.31
CA LEU A 42 4.17 17.90 -21.19
C LEU A 42 5.68 17.69 -21.05
N HIS A 43 6.47 18.13 -22.04
CA HIS A 43 7.90 17.88 -22.17
C HIS A 43 8.26 16.39 -22.29
N PHE A 44 7.42 15.60 -22.95
CA PHE A 44 7.73 14.21 -23.29
C PHE A 44 8.59 14.16 -24.56
N ILE A 45 9.65 13.35 -24.52
CA ILE A 45 10.65 13.26 -25.60
C ILE A 45 10.45 11.94 -26.33
N ASP A 46 10.35 11.99 -27.65
CA ASP A 46 10.09 10.82 -28.51
C ASP A 46 8.85 10.03 -28.09
N ALA A 47 7.77 10.75 -27.78
CA ALA A 47 6.49 10.15 -27.42
C ALA A 47 5.69 9.81 -28.67
N GLU A 48 5.37 8.53 -28.86
CA GLU A 48 4.66 8.01 -30.02
C GLU A 48 3.38 7.28 -29.60
N VAL A 49 2.30 7.49 -30.34
CA VAL A 49 1.03 6.80 -30.11
C VAL A 49 1.12 5.37 -30.62
N GLU A 50 0.79 4.40 -29.76
CA GLU A 50 0.76 2.98 -30.10
C GLU A 50 -0.65 2.50 -30.46
N GLY A 51 -1.69 3.15 -29.92
CA GLY A 51 -3.07 2.89 -30.30
C GLY A 51 -4.11 3.67 -29.50
N THR A 52 -5.36 3.59 -29.94
CA THR A 52 -6.57 4.11 -29.28
C THR A 52 -7.50 2.98 -28.86
N GLU A 53 -8.20 3.10 -27.72
CA GLU A 53 -9.10 2.04 -27.19
C GLU A 53 -8.41 0.67 -27.03
N HIS A 54 -7.11 0.68 -26.73
CA HIS A 54 -6.33 -0.55 -26.57
C HIS A 54 -6.31 -1.02 -25.11
N SER A 55 -6.32 -2.34 -24.92
CA SER A 55 -6.15 -2.92 -23.58
C SER A 55 -4.67 -3.06 -23.22
N VAL A 56 -4.24 -2.49 -22.09
CA VAL A 56 -2.97 -2.83 -21.44
C VAL A 56 -3.30 -3.65 -20.20
N GLY A 57 -3.00 -4.95 -20.25
CA GLY A 57 -3.48 -5.90 -19.24
C GLY A 57 -5.01 -6.00 -19.25
N ASN A 58 -5.65 -5.71 -18.12
CA ASN A 58 -7.12 -5.74 -17.96
C ASN A 58 -7.79 -4.36 -18.12
N PHE A 59 -7.05 -3.33 -18.53
CA PHE A 59 -7.52 -1.94 -18.50
C PHE A 59 -7.52 -1.33 -19.90
N SER A 60 -8.45 -0.41 -20.16
CA SER A 60 -8.61 0.29 -21.44
C SER A 60 -8.49 1.80 -21.21
N ALA A 61 -7.46 2.41 -21.79
CA ALA A 61 -7.30 3.86 -21.85
C ALA A 61 -7.73 4.39 -23.22
N ASP A 62 -8.12 5.67 -23.31
CA ASP A 62 -8.55 6.27 -24.58
C ASP A 62 -7.41 6.27 -25.61
N ILE A 63 -6.20 6.66 -25.18
CA ILE A 63 -4.98 6.62 -26.00
C ILE A 63 -3.85 6.00 -25.19
N ILE A 64 -3.12 5.08 -25.82
CA ILE A 64 -1.87 4.53 -25.31
C ILE A 64 -0.75 4.99 -26.23
N ALA A 65 0.26 5.57 -25.60
CA ALA A 65 1.49 6.01 -26.23
C ALA A 65 2.67 5.48 -25.42
N ARG A 66 3.87 5.65 -25.96
CA ARG A 66 5.12 5.28 -25.30
C ARG A 66 6.19 6.30 -25.61
N ASP A 67 7.03 6.57 -24.62
CA ASP A 67 8.29 7.27 -24.83
C ASP A 67 9.47 6.44 -24.31
N ARG A 68 10.66 7.04 -24.25
CA ARG A 68 11.89 6.36 -23.81
C ARG A 68 11.82 5.87 -22.36
N ASP A 69 10.98 6.46 -21.51
CA ASP A 69 10.93 6.12 -20.09
C ASP A 69 9.82 5.12 -19.77
N GLY A 70 8.80 4.96 -20.62
CA GLY A 70 7.73 3.99 -20.40
C GLY A 70 6.41 4.33 -21.08
N PHE A 71 5.33 3.77 -20.54
CA PHE A 71 3.98 3.95 -21.07
C PHE A 71 3.44 5.34 -20.76
N ILE A 72 2.69 5.89 -21.72
CA ILE A 72 1.87 7.09 -21.57
C ILE A 72 0.41 6.68 -21.79
N LEU A 73 -0.42 6.86 -20.77
CA LEU A 73 -1.86 6.61 -20.82
C LEU A 73 -2.58 7.94 -20.82
N VAL A 74 -3.46 8.17 -21.79
CA VAL A 74 -4.24 9.40 -21.88
C VAL A 74 -5.71 9.07 -21.66
N GLU A 75 -6.33 9.79 -20.73
CA GLU A 75 -7.77 9.85 -20.54
C GLU A 75 -8.24 11.23 -21.00
N ASN A 76 -9.15 11.30 -21.97
CA ASN A 76 -9.52 12.57 -22.58
C ASN A 76 -11.03 12.81 -22.60
N GLN A 77 -11.43 14.02 -22.19
CA GLN A 77 -12.82 14.44 -22.17
C GLN A 77 -13.00 15.89 -22.64
N LEU A 78 -14.10 16.18 -23.32
CA LEU A 78 -14.53 17.50 -23.78
C LEU A 78 -15.35 18.24 -22.71
N GLU A 79 -15.65 17.60 -21.59
CA GLU A 79 -16.30 18.20 -20.41
C GLU A 79 -15.32 18.44 -19.26
N GLN A 80 -15.80 19.11 -18.21
CA GLN A 80 -15.06 19.26 -16.95
C GLN A 80 -14.82 17.90 -16.28
N THR A 81 -13.67 17.74 -15.62
CA THR A 81 -13.28 16.49 -14.92
C THR A 81 -14.35 15.96 -13.97
N ASP A 82 -14.51 14.63 -13.92
CA ASP A 82 -15.46 13.92 -13.06
C ASP A 82 -14.80 12.78 -12.26
N HIS A 83 -15.56 12.18 -11.34
CA HIS A 83 -15.09 11.07 -10.51
C HIS A 83 -14.97 9.74 -11.25
N THR A 84 -15.66 9.59 -12.39
CA THR A 84 -15.62 8.36 -13.20
C THR A 84 -14.23 8.20 -13.80
N HIS A 85 -13.73 9.24 -14.47
CA HIS A 85 -12.41 9.26 -15.07
C HIS A 85 -11.31 9.21 -14.01
N LEU A 86 -11.47 9.88 -12.86
CA LEU A 86 -10.55 9.71 -11.74
C LEU A 86 -10.52 8.25 -11.24
N GLY A 87 -11.67 7.59 -11.17
CA GLY A 87 -11.77 6.17 -10.83
C GLY A 87 -11.00 5.29 -11.82
N GLN A 88 -11.15 5.53 -13.12
CA GLN A 88 -10.40 4.83 -14.18
C GLN A 88 -8.88 5.01 -13.98
N ILE A 89 -8.42 6.26 -13.80
CA ILE A 89 -7.02 6.58 -13.51
C ILE A 89 -6.49 5.82 -12.29
N LEU A 90 -7.26 5.74 -11.21
CA LEU A 90 -6.87 5.01 -10.00
C LEU A 90 -6.79 3.50 -10.24
N THR A 91 -7.68 2.93 -11.06
CA THR A 91 -7.65 1.49 -11.34
C THR A 91 -6.40 1.07 -12.12
N TYR A 92 -5.82 1.95 -12.94
CA TYR A 92 -4.55 1.68 -13.62
C TYR A 92 -3.40 1.39 -12.67
N LEU A 93 -3.42 1.98 -11.47
CA LEU A 93 -2.38 1.76 -10.46
C LEU A 93 -2.30 0.31 -9.97
N ALA A 94 -3.36 -0.48 -10.15
CA ALA A 94 -3.46 -1.81 -9.58
C ALA A 94 -2.91 -2.93 -10.48
N GLY A 95 -2.56 -2.66 -11.75
CA GLY A 95 -2.15 -3.74 -12.66
C GLY A 95 -1.25 -3.36 -13.82
N LEU A 96 -0.47 -2.29 -13.68
CA LEU A 96 0.61 -1.96 -14.61
C LEU A 96 1.97 -2.22 -13.93
N ASP A 97 2.84 -2.95 -14.64
CA ASP A 97 4.22 -3.17 -14.25
C ASP A 97 5.12 -2.18 -15.01
N GLY A 98 5.95 -1.42 -14.28
CA GLY A 98 6.93 -0.47 -14.84
C GLY A 98 6.49 0.99 -14.79
N SER A 99 7.27 1.86 -15.45
CA SER A 99 7.05 3.30 -15.44
C SER A 99 5.86 3.71 -16.32
N VAL A 100 4.92 4.46 -15.72
CA VAL A 100 3.67 4.89 -16.35
C VAL A 100 3.44 6.37 -16.11
N LYS A 101 3.20 7.11 -17.20
CA LYS A 101 2.75 8.50 -17.22
C LYS A 101 1.25 8.51 -17.53
N VAL A 102 0.42 9.01 -16.63
CA VAL A 102 -1.03 9.17 -16.85
C VAL A 102 -1.35 10.63 -17.12
N VAL A 103 -2.01 10.92 -18.23
CA VAL A 103 -2.36 12.27 -18.68
C VAL A 103 -3.88 12.39 -18.75
N TRP A 104 -4.46 13.22 -17.88
CA TRP A 104 -5.89 13.51 -17.91
C TRP A 104 -6.14 14.85 -18.59
N VAL A 105 -6.73 14.80 -19.79
CA VAL A 105 -7.06 15.96 -20.61
C VAL A 105 -8.55 16.28 -20.47
N SER A 106 -8.88 17.51 -20.09
CA SER A 106 -10.27 17.96 -19.99
C SER A 106 -10.43 19.43 -20.40
N THR A 107 -11.64 19.91 -20.67
CA THR A 107 -11.83 21.37 -20.93
C THR A 107 -11.72 22.22 -19.67
N LYS A 108 -11.88 21.59 -18.50
CA LYS A 108 -11.67 22.21 -17.19
C LYS A 108 -11.31 21.16 -16.15
N VAL A 109 -10.30 21.43 -15.33
CA VAL A 109 -9.96 20.59 -14.18
C VAL A 109 -10.55 21.23 -12.92
N ARG A 110 -11.36 20.45 -12.19
CA ARG A 110 -11.88 20.84 -10.87
C ARG A 110 -10.74 20.92 -9.86
N GLU A 111 -10.81 21.85 -8.92
CA GLU A 111 -9.72 22.05 -7.95
C GLU A 111 -9.50 20.80 -7.08
N GLU A 112 -10.58 20.09 -6.73
CA GLU A 112 -10.51 18.82 -6.00
C GLU A 112 -9.80 17.71 -6.79
N HIS A 113 -9.97 17.68 -8.11
CA HIS A 113 -9.31 16.70 -8.98
C HIS A 113 -7.84 17.07 -9.22
N ARG A 114 -7.54 18.36 -9.36
CA ARG A 114 -6.16 18.87 -9.36
C ARG A 114 -5.44 18.48 -8.07
N ALA A 115 -6.05 18.73 -6.92
CA ALA A 115 -5.50 18.36 -5.62
C ALA A 115 -5.31 16.83 -5.47
N ALA A 116 -6.21 16.02 -6.03
CA ALA A 116 -6.06 14.57 -6.07
C ALA A 116 -4.85 14.13 -6.92
N VAL A 117 -4.67 14.72 -8.11
CA VAL A 117 -3.50 14.47 -8.97
C VAL A 117 -2.20 14.89 -8.27
N ASP A 118 -2.18 16.03 -7.60
CA ASP A 118 -1.04 16.47 -6.80
C ASP A 118 -0.74 15.50 -5.64
N TRP A 119 -1.78 15.01 -4.97
CA TRP A 119 -1.64 14.01 -3.92
C TRP A 119 -1.05 12.71 -4.47
N LEU A 120 -1.54 12.22 -5.61
CA LEU A 120 -1.00 11.02 -6.27
C LEU A 120 0.48 11.19 -6.58
N ASN A 121 0.86 12.30 -7.22
CA ASN A 121 2.26 12.61 -7.55
C ASN A 121 3.18 12.66 -6.33
N ALA A 122 2.66 13.01 -5.16
CA ALA A 122 3.40 13.04 -3.91
C ALA A 122 3.49 11.68 -3.22
N HIS A 123 2.55 10.76 -3.43
CA HIS A 123 2.40 9.54 -2.61
C HIS A 123 2.58 8.23 -3.37
N THR A 124 2.60 8.21 -4.70
CA THR A 124 2.92 7.01 -5.49
C THR A 124 4.45 6.81 -5.65
N PRO A 125 4.91 5.61 -6.07
CA PRO A 125 6.29 5.40 -6.49
C PRO A 125 6.71 6.32 -7.65
N ASP A 126 8.02 6.53 -7.82
CA ASP A 126 8.58 7.41 -8.85
C ASP A 126 8.25 6.97 -10.28
N ASP A 127 8.07 5.66 -10.45
CA ASP A 127 7.68 5.02 -11.71
C ASP A 127 6.30 5.51 -12.19
N PHE A 128 5.44 6.06 -11.33
CA PHE A 128 4.15 6.62 -11.72
C PHE A 128 4.21 8.13 -11.76
N SER A 129 3.72 8.75 -12.84
CA SER A 129 3.65 10.20 -13.00
C SER A 129 2.26 10.62 -13.50
N PHE A 130 1.64 11.61 -12.87
CA PHE A 130 0.27 12.03 -13.20
C PHE A 130 0.24 13.49 -13.65
N PHE A 131 -0.52 13.74 -14.71
CA PHE A 131 -0.67 15.06 -15.31
C PHE A 131 -2.15 15.38 -15.45
N ALA A 132 -2.52 16.61 -15.15
CA ALA A 132 -3.84 17.15 -15.47
C ALA A 132 -3.68 18.34 -16.41
N VAL A 133 -4.43 18.33 -17.51
CA VAL A 133 -4.27 19.25 -18.63
C VAL A 133 -5.62 19.85 -18.99
N GLU A 134 -5.71 21.19 -19.01
CA GLU A 134 -6.85 21.90 -19.54
C GLU A 134 -6.68 22.13 -21.05
N LEU A 135 -7.59 21.58 -21.85
CA LEU A 135 -7.72 21.82 -23.27
C LEU A 135 -8.43 23.15 -23.49
N GLU A 136 -7.75 24.07 -24.16
CA GLU A 136 -8.29 25.34 -24.61
C GLU A 136 -8.22 25.41 -26.14
N LEU A 137 -9.21 26.05 -26.75
CA LEU A 137 -9.24 26.25 -28.19
C LEU A 137 -9.23 27.75 -28.47
N PHE A 138 -8.27 28.21 -29.27
CA PHE A 138 -8.09 29.62 -29.57
C PHE A 138 -8.15 29.92 -31.06
N GLN A 139 -8.46 31.15 -31.41
CA GLN A 139 -8.44 31.64 -32.78
C GLN A 139 -7.92 33.08 -32.80
N ILE A 140 -7.12 33.42 -33.81
CA ILE A 140 -6.63 34.78 -34.03
C ILE A 140 -7.14 35.26 -35.39
N GLY A 141 -7.93 36.33 -35.39
CA GLY A 141 -8.55 36.85 -36.60
C GLY A 141 -9.40 35.79 -37.30
N SER A 142 -8.99 35.39 -38.51
CA SER A 142 -9.64 34.35 -39.34
C SER A 142 -8.83 33.05 -39.46
N SER A 143 -7.84 32.84 -38.58
CA SER A 143 -7.04 31.61 -38.58
C SER A 143 -7.91 30.37 -38.33
N PRO A 144 -7.43 29.16 -38.68
CA PRO A 144 -7.96 27.94 -38.08
C PRO A 144 -7.90 28.00 -36.55
N ALA A 145 -8.77 27.20 -35.91
CA ALA A 145 -8.75 27.03 -34.46
C ALA A 145 -7.47 26.29 -34.04
N ALA A 146 -6.82 26.79 -32.99
CA ALA A 146 -5.56 26.29 -32.47
C ALA A 146 -5.78 25.68 -31.08
N PRO A 147 -5.51 24.38 -30.89
CA PRO A 147 -5.56 23.75 -29.58
C PRO A 147 -4.39 24.25 -28.72
N HIS A 148 -4.64 24.42 -27.44
CA HIS A 148 -3.66 24.77 -26.42
C HIS A 148 -3.85 23.87 -25.21
N PHE A 149 -2.78 23.17 -24.81
CA PHE A 149 -2.79 22.26 -23.68
C PHE A 149 -2.15 22.94 -22.47
N HIS A 150 -2.98 23.43 -21.56
CA HIS A 150 -2.52 24.07 -20.33
C HIS A 150 -2.32 23.03 -19.23
N VAL A 151 -1.06 22.69 -18.92
CA VAL A 151 -0.75 21.75 -17.84
C VAL A 151 -0.97 22.39 -16.48
N VAL A 152 -2.03 21.99 -15.76
CA VAL A 152 -2.43 22.56 -14.46
C VAL A 152 -1.93 21.75 -13.25
N ALA A 153 -1.59 20.48 -13.46
CA ALA A 153 -0.91 19.62 -12.50
C ALA A 153 0.08 18.70 -13.22
N LYS A 154 1.25 18.50 -12.61
CA LYS A 154 2.32 17.63 -13.09
C LYS A 154 3.21 17.18 -11.93
N PRO A 155 4.02 16.13 -12.08
CA PRO A 155 5.01 15.78 -11.09
C PRO A 155 5.92 16.98 -10.81
N ASN A 156 6.01 17.37 -9.55
CA ASN A 156 6.93 18.40 -9.12
C ASN A 156 8.10 17.73 -8.39
N GLU A 157 9.29 17.84 -8.95
CA GLU A 157 10.54 17.39 -8.30
C GLU A 157 10.68 17.99 -6.89
N TRP A 158 10.22 19.22 -6.64
CA TRP A 158 10.25 19.79 -5.29
C TRP A 158 9.30 19.07 -4.32
N SER A 159 8.04 18.85 -4.71
CA SER A 159 7.07 18.11 -3.88
C SER A 159 7.52 16.66 -3.68
N ARG A 160 8.06 16.03 -4.73
CA ARG A 160 8.64 14.68 -4.64
C ARG A 160 9.88 14.65 -3.79
N HIS A 161 10.80 15.60 -3.90
CA HIS A 161 11.95 15.67 -3.01
C HIS A 161 11.56 15.99 -1.57
N VAL A 162 10.50 16.77 -1.31
CA VAL A 162 9.98 16.97 0.05
C VAL A 162 9.37 15.68 0.59
N THR A 163 8.55 14.96 -0.19
CA THR A 163 7.95 13.69 0.24
C THR A 163 8.96 12.55 0.29
N GLN A 164 9.90 12.47 -0.64
CA GLN A 164 11.05 11.56 -0.62
C GLN A 164 12.03 11.94 0.48
N ARG A 165 12.20 13.22 0.84
CA ARG A 165 13.02 13.61 1.99
C ARG A 165 12.26 13.36 3.28
N ALA A 166 10.94 13.45 3.34
CA ALA A 166 10.14 12.99 4.46
C ALA A 166 10.17 11.45 4.58
N ARG A 167 10.06 10.72 3.46
CA ARG A 167 10.20 9.26 3.36
C ARG A 167 11.62 8.81 3.67
N ARG A 168 12.65 9.44 3.13
CA ARG A 168 14.07 9.20 3.46
C ARG A 168 14.42 9.68 4.86
N LEU A 169 13.85 10.75 5.40
CA LEU A 169 13.98 11.07 6.83
C LEU A 169 13.29 10.01 7.69
N SER A 170 12.26 9.33 7.18
CA SER A 170 11.62 8.17 7.83
C SER A 170 12.31 6.82 7.56
N GLU A 171 13.15 6.70 6.51
CA GLU A 171 13.81 5.46 6.07
C GLU A 171 15.34 5.45 6.28
N THR A 172 16.00 6.60 6.36
CA THR A 172 17.47 6.74 6.50
C THR A 172 17.93 7.34 7.81
N ALA A 173 17.02 7.78 8.66
CA ALA A 173 17.20 7.69 10.10
C ALA A 173 16.31 6.53 10.55
N MET A 174 16.82 5.61 11.37
CA MET A 174 15.91 4.81 12.18
C MET A 174 14.91 5.79 12.81
N SER A 175 13.60 5.64 12.54
CA SER A 175 12.64 6.51 13.21
C SER A 175 12.90 6.42 14.72
N ASP A 176 12.80 7.52 15.48
CA ASP A 176 13.01 7.50 16.94
C ASP A 176 12.27 6.32 17.61
N ARG A 177 11.11 5.96 17.04
CA ARG A 177 10.33 4.77 17.39
C ARG A 177 11.07 3.44 17.16
N GLN A 178 11.61 3.20 15.95
CA GLN A 178 12.39 1.99 15.66
C GLN A 178 13.67 1.93 16.51
N GLN A 179 14.31 3.07 16.76
CA GLN A 179 15.47 3.12 17.64
C GLN A 179 15.10 2.71 19.06
N ARG A 180 14.01 3.26 19.63
CA ARG A 180 13.51 2.86 20.94
C ARG A 180 13.15 1.38 21.02
N TYR A 181 12.55 0.81 19.97
CA TYR A 181 12.28 -0.65 19.94
C TYR A 181 13.56 -1.47 19.83
N MET A 182 14.56 -1.03 19.06
CA MET A 182 15.86 -1.68 19.06
C MET A 182 16.54 -1.62 20.43
N GLU A 183 16.46 -0.51 21.15
CA GLU A 183 17.00 -0.37 22.50
C GLU A 183 16.26 -1.29 23.48
N PHE A 184 14.92 -1.30 23.43
CA PHE A 184 14.07 -2.18 24.24
C PHE A 184 14.38 -3.66 23.99
N TRP A 185 14.37 -4.08 22.73
CA TRP A 185 14.64 -5.48 22.34
C TRP A 185 16.12 -5.85 22.50
N GLY A 186 17.04 -4.89 22.37
CA GLY A 186 18.45 -5.06 22.62
C GLY A 186 18.70 -5.36 24.09
N ALA A 187 18.18 -4.54 24.99
CA ALA A 187 18.28 -4.75 26.43
C ALA A 187 17.58 -6.04 26.88
N PHE A 188 16.44 -6.39 26.27
CA PHE A 188 15.81 -7.68 26.52
C PHE A 188 16.66 -8.85 26.00
N GLY A 189 17.30 -8.68 24.84
CA GLY A 189 18.24 -9.65 24.28
C GLY A 189 19.44 -9.90 25.19
N ASP A 190 20.01 -8.85 25.79
CA ASP A 190 21.08 -8.94 26.78
C ASP A 190 20.62 -9.67 28.04
N PHE A 191 19.42 -9.33 28.55
CA PHE A 191 18.79 -10.04 29.66
C PHE A 191 18.60 -11.54 29.36
N LEU A 192 18.12 -11.88 28.15
CA LEU A 192 17.97 -13.26 27.73
C LEU A 192 19.32 -13.97 27.59
N ALA A 193 20.35 -13.31 27.07
CA ALA A 193 21.67 -13.91 26.93
C ALA A 193 22.28 -14.28 28.29
N GLU A 194 22.03 -13.47 29.33
CA GLU A 194 22.43 -13.77 30.70
C GLU A 194 21.62 -14.91 31.33
N LYS A 195 20.29 -14.93 31.12
CA LYS A 195 19.38 -15.89 31.76
C LYS A 195 19.29 -17.26 31.07
N ASP A 196 19.26 -17.26 29.74
CA ASP A 196 19.12 -18.44 28.91
C ASP A 196 19.86 -18.24 27.58
N PRO A 197 21.15 -18.64 27.51
CA PRO A 197 21.99 -18.45 26.33
C PRO A 197 21.45 -19.09 25.05
N SER A 198 20.45 -19.97 25.12
CA SER A 198 19.81 -20.56 23.93
C SER A 198 19.09 -19.52 23.06
N TYR A 199 18.78 -18.34 23.61
CA TYR A 199 18.15 -17.23 22.88
C TYR A 199 19.13 -16.19 22.32
N SER A 200 20.42 -16.26 22.66
CA SER A 200 21.45 -15.21 22.48
C SER A 200 21.78 -14.79 21.03
N ARG A 201 21.18 -15.40 20.00
CA ARG A 201 21.62 -15.24 18.59
C ARG A 201 20.62 -14.58 17.66
N ARG A 202 19.80 -13.64 18.14
CA ARG A 202 18.84 -12.92 17.30
C ARG A 202 19.15 -11.43 17.30
N THR A 203 19.24 -10.84 16.11
CA THR A 203 19.26 -9.39 15.94
C THR A 203 18.00 -8.81 16.59
N PRO A 204 18.12 -7.79 17.47
CA PRO A 204 16.98 -7.10 18.04
C PRO A 204 16.03 -6.61 16.96
N SER A 205 14.72 -6.72 17.20
CA SER A 205 13.73 -6.26 16.23
C SER A 205 13.74 -4.75 16.10
N LYS A 206 13.47 -4.25 14.89
CA LYS A 206 13.20 -2.83 14.64
C LYS A 206 11.73 -2.49 14.86
N ASP A 207 10.88 -3.51 14.88
CA ASP A 207 9.44 -3.39 15.01
C ASP A 207 9.01 -3.48 16.48
N TYR A 208 7.73 -3.17 16.72
CA TYR A 208 7.14 -3.31 18.06
C TYR A 208 6.92 -4.77 18.48
N TRP A 209 7.27 -5.74 17.63
CA TRP A 209 7.21 -7.17 17.94
C TRP A 209 8.56 -7.86 17.69
N TRP A 210 8.79 -8.99 18.37
CA TRP A 210 9.94 -9.86 18.15
C TRP A 210 9.52 -11.34 18.16
N SER A 211 9.84 -12.05 17.08
CA SER A 211 9.39 -13.42 16.83
C SER A 211 10.46 -14.45 17.12
N PHE A 212 10.06 -15.54 17.76
CA PHE A 212 10.88 -16.69 18.11
C PHE A 212 10.32 -17.97 17.49
N GLY A 213 11.18 -18.86 17.00
CA GLY A 213 10.73 -20.16 16.48
C GLY A 213 10.24 -21.07 17.60
N ILE A 214 9.14 -21.79 17.36
CA ILE A 214 8.58 -22.79 18.30
C ILE A 214 8.66 -24.24 17.77
N GLY A 215 9.39 -24.45 16.68
CA GLY A 215 9.76 -25.78 16.20
C GLY A 215 8.97 -26.34 15.02
N ARG A 216 8.07 -25.56 14.42
CA ARG A 216 7.39 -25.89 13.15
C ARG A 216 7.19 -24.62 12.32
N SER A 217 7.41 -24.71 11.01
CA SER A 217 7.14 -23.61 10.07
C SER A 217 5.66 -23.23 10.08
N GLY A 218 5.36 -21.94 9.93
CA GLY A 218 3.99 -21.40 10.04
C GLY A 218 3.55 -21.07 11.48
N TYR A 219 4.37 -21.41 12.49
CA TYR A 219 4.11 -21.13 13.90
C TYR A 219 5.26 -20.36 14.54
N SER A 220 4.94 -19.39 15.39
CA SER A 220 5.93 -18.62 16.14
C SER A 220 5.46 -18.29 17.55
N LEU A 221 6.44 -18.07 18.43
CA LEU A 221 6.27 -17.39 19.70
C LEU A 221 6.57 -15.91 19.46
N ASN A 222 5.56 -15.05 19.47
CA ASN A 222 5.71 -13.61 19.24
C ASN A 222 5.61 -12.86 20.56
N LEU A 223 6.55 -11.94 20.76
CA LEU A 223 6.47 -10.92 21.80
C LEU A 223 6.11 -9.59 21.16
N SER A 224 5.25 -8.81 21.79
CA SER A 224 4.79 -7.52 21.26
C SER A 224 4.74 -6.47 22.35
N ALA A 225 5.19 -5.26 22.05
CA ALA A 225 5.29 -4.13 22.96
C ALA A 225 4.56 -2.90 22.38
N GLY A 226 3.35 -2.64 22.86
CA GLY A 226 2.52 -1.52 22.41
C GLY A 226 2.85 -0.22 23.15
N GLY A 227 3.81 0.56 22.65
CA GLY A 227 4.23 1.82 23.29
C GLY A 227 3.16 2.92 23.35
N ARG A 228 2.18 2.95 22.44
CA ARG A 228 1.11 3.97 22.46
C ARG A 228 0.01 3.65 23.49
N ASP A 229 -0.36 2.38 23.56
CA ASP A 229 -1.51 1.91 24.34
C ASP A 229 -1.06 1.25 25.66
N HIS A 230 0.22 1.36 25.98
CA HIS A 230 0.90 0.82 27.16
C HIS A 230 0.53 -0.64 27.45
N TRP A 231 1.00 -1.56 26.61
CA TRP A 231 0.88 -2.98 26.91
C TRP A 231 2.08 -3.79 26.40
N ILE A 232 2.27 -4.96 26.99
CA ILE A 232 3.16 -6.00 26.46
C ILE A 232 2.41 -7.33 26.35
N SER A 233 2.76 -8.15 25.37
CA SER A 233 2.09 -9.43 25.11
C SER A 233 3.06 -10.52 24.68
N ALA A 234 2.80 -11.74 25.11
CA ALA A 234 3.45 -12.95 24.62
C ALA A 234 2.39 -13.88 24.00
N SER A 235 2.63 -14.32 22.77
CA SER A 235 1.62 -15.01 21.96
C SER A 235 2.19 -16.22 21.23
N ILE A 236 1.41 -17.28 21.10
CA ILE A 236 1.58 -18.26 20.02
C ILE A 236 0.80 -17.76 18.81
N VAL A 237 1.46 -17.69 17.67
CA VAL A 237 0.87 -17.23 16.41
C VAL A 237 0.99 -18.35 15.38
N CYS A 238 -0.09 -18.60 14.65
CA CYS A 238 -0.06 -19.32 13.40
C CYS A 238 -0.42 -18.36 12.27
N SER A 239 0.31 -18.41 11.16
CA SER A 239 0.10 -17.50 10.02
C SER A 239 -0.45 -18.19 8.77
N ASN A 240 -0.81 -19.47 8.86
CA ASN A 240 -1.17 -20.30 7.70
C ASN A 240 -2.22 -21.38 8.02
N ASP A 241 -3.29 -20.99 8.70
CA ASP A 241 -4.44 -21.85 9.02
C ASP A 241 -5.74 -21.17 8.56
N GLY A 242 -6.00 -21.25 7.25
CA GLY A 242 -7.14 -20.60 6.60
C GLY A 242 -8.49 -21.16 7.04
N GLU A 243 -8.57 -22.47 7.29
CA GLU A 243 -9.79 -23.17 7.73
C GLU A 243 -9.97 -23.13 9.25
N LYS A 244 -9.01 -22.59 10.01
CA LYS A 244 -8.99 -22.52 11.49
C LYS A 244 -9.02 -23.87 12.19
N ILE A 245 -8.70 -24.95 11.49
CA ILE A 245 -8.76 -26.31 12.01
C ILE A 245 -7.79 -26.50 13.17
N VAL A 246 -6.60 -25.90 13.08
CA VAL A 246 -5.61 -26.01 14.14
C VAL A 246 -6.00 -25.12 15.33
N PHE A 247 -6.57 -23.94 15.07
CA PHE A 247 -7.12 -23.11 16.14
C PHE A 247 -8.21 -23.84 16.91
N ASP A 248 -9.19 -24.42 16.21
CA ASP A 248 -10.31 -25.12 16.80
C ASP A 248 -9.84 -26.38 17.56
N HIS A 249 -8.81 -27.07 17.06
CA HIS A 249 -8.13 -28.15 17.78
C HIS A 249 -7.54 -27.69 19.11
N PHE A 250 -6.78 -26.58 19.13
CA PHE A 250 -6.24 -26.06 20.40
C PHE A 250 -7.34 -25.52 21.33
N LEU A 251 -8.37 -24.90 20.77
CA LEU A 251 -9.50 -24.39 21.54
C LEU A 251 -10.25 -25.53 22.25
N SER A 252 -10.36 -26.70 21.61
CA SER A 252 -10.93 -27.91 22.25
C SER A 252 -10.14 -28.39 23.48
N GLN A 253 -8.85 -28.04 23.57
CA GLN A 253 -7.95 -28.34 24.67
C GLN A 253 -7.77 -27.16 25.64
N ARG A 254 -8.57 -26.11 25.50
CA ARG A 254 -8.40 -24.84 26.24
C ARG A 254 -8.22 -25.04 27.74
N SER A 255 -9.12 -25.79 28.39
CA SER A 255 -9.07 -25.98 29.85
C SER A 255 -7.81 -26.72 30.31
N GLU A 256 -7.30 -27.66 29.51
CA GLU A 256 -6.06 -28.37 29.80
C GLU A 256 -4.85 -27.42 29.69
N ILE A 257 -4.81 -26.65 28.59
CA ILE A 257 -3.73 -25.71 28.30
C ILE A 257 -3.71 -24.57 29.34
N GLU A 258 -4.85 -23.96 29.67
CA GLU A 258 -4.93 -22.90 30.69
C GLU A 258 -4.54 -23.41 32.08
N LYS A 259 -4.87 -24.67 32.41
CA LYS A 259 -4.43 -25.32 33.64
C LYS A 259 -2.92 -25.54 33.67
N GLU A 260 -2.32 -25.98 32.56
CA GLU A 260 -0.87 -26.16 32.42
C GLU A 260 -0.12 -24.82 32.51
N MET A 261 -0.67 -23.77 31.90
CA MET A 261 -0.16 -22.40 31.99
C MET A 261 -0.32 -21.80 33.40
N GLY A 262 -1.34 -22.24 34.13
CA GLY A 262 -1.76 -21.69 35.42
C GLY A 262 -2.41 -20.30 35.32
N GLU A 263 -2.80 -19.89 34.11
CA GLU A 263 -3.32 -18.57 33.76
C GLU A 263 -4.32 -18.69 32.60
N GLU A 264 -5.33 -17.83 32.58
CA GLU A 264 -6.27 -17.75 31.46
C GLU A 264 -5.63 -17.12 30.23
N LEU A 265 -5.94 -17.66 29.05
CA LEU A 265 -5.41 -17.19 27.78
C LEU A 265 -6.47 -16.44 27.00
N THR A 266 -6.04 -15.47 26.19
CA THR A 266 -6.89 -14.83 25.19
C THR A 266 -6.76 -15.59 23.87
N TRP A 267 -7.87 -16.11 23.37
CA TRP A 267 -7.94 -16.92 22.16
C TRP A 267 -8.50 -16.10 21.00
N ARG A 268 -7.68 -15.75 20.00
CA ARG A 268 -8.07 -14.88 18.88
C ARG A 268 -8.02 -15.66 17.57
N ARG A 269 -9.20 -16.09 17.10
CA ARG A 269 -9.38 -16.84 15.85
C ARG A 269 -9.03 -16.01 14.60
N LEU A 270 -9.23 -14.69 14.66
CA LEU A 270 -9.02 -13.71 13.59
C LEU A 270 -9.69 -14.14 12.27
N GLU A 271 -11.03 -14.12 12.24
CA GLU A 271 -11.85 -14.64 11.12
C GLU A 271 -11.50 -14.03 9.75
N GLU A 272 -11.06 -12.77 9.73
CA GLU A 272 -10.73 -12.06 8.49
C GLU A 272 -9.35 -12.43 7.91
N TYR A 273 -8.56 -13.23 8.63
CA TYR A 273 -7.18 -13.56 8.25
C TYR A 273 -6.98 -15.06 8.22
N ILE A 274 -5.96 -15.54 7.49
CA ILE A 274 -5.49 -16.93 7.58
C ILE A 274 -4.68 -17.21 8.85
N ALA A 275 -4.53 -16.22 9.72
CA ALA A 275 -3.73 -16.28 10.94
C ALA A 275 -4.61 -16.39 12.19
N TRP A 276 -4.04 -16.81 13.32
CA TRP A 276 -4.68 -16.72 14.63
C TRP A 276 -3.61 -16.53 15.70
N ASP A 277 -4.01 -16.08 16.89
CA ASP A 277 -3.11 -15.96 18.03
C ASP A 277 -3.76 -16.40 19.35
N ILE A 278 -2.93 -16.94 20.23
CA ILE A 278 -3.28 -17.29 21.62
C ILE A 278 -2.29 -16.57 22.52
N ASN A 279 -2.78 -15.63 23.33
CA ASN A 279 -1.91 -14.66 23.98
C ASN A 279 -2.20 -14.42 25.47
N LEU A 280 -1.17 -13.89 26.14
CA LEU A 280 -1.22 -13.27 27.45
C LEU A 280 -0.82 -11.81 27.27
N THR A 281 -1.59 -10.88 27.86
CA THR A 281 -1.34 -9.45 27.71
C THR A 281 -1.30 -8.76 29.08
N TRP A 282 -0.23 -8.02 29.34
CA TRP A 282 -0.14 -7.11 30.47
C TRP A 282 -0.49 -5.69 30.02
N LYS A 283 -1.69 -5.24 30.37
CA LYS A 283 -2.15 -3.85 30.15
C LYS A 283 -1.55 -2.90 31.19
N GLY A 284 -1.21 -1.68 30.78
CA GLY A 284 -0.54 -0.66 31.58
C GLY A 284 0.99 -0.80 31.67
N ALA A 285 1.59 -1.68 30.86
CA ALA A 285 3.04 -1.80 30.75
C ALA A 285 3.55 -0.85 29.65
N ASP A 286 4.32 0.18 30.01
CA ASP A 286 4.86 1.13 29.04
C ASP A 286 6.27 0.69 28.62
N PRO A 287 6.47 0.12 27.43
CA PRO A 287 7.81 -0.28 26.96
C PRO A 287 8.78 0.90 26.78
N MET A 288 8.30 2.14 26.80
CA MET A 288 9.14 3.34 26.73
C MET A 288 9.70 3.75 28.11
N ASP A 289 9.20 3.16 29.20
CA ASP A 289 9.69 3.39 30.57
C ASP A 289 10.85 2.42 30.89
N THR A 290 12.08 2.93 30.74
CA THR A 290 13.31 2.16 30.94
C THR A 290 13.50 1.67 32.37
N GLU A 291 12.93 2.35 33.38
CA GLU A 291 13.09 1.96 34.78
C GLU A 291 12.36 0.65 35.10
N ARG A 292 11.28 0.37 34.37
CA ARG A 292 10.44 -0.82 34.55
C ARG A 292 10.82 -2.00 33.69
N TRP A 293 11.77 -1.84 32.78
CA TRP A 293 12.27 -2.91 31.91
C TRP A 293 12.62 -4.21 32.65
N PRO A 294 13.29 -4.20 33.82
CA PRO A 294 13.57 -5.44 34.55
C PRO A 294 12.33 -6.25 34.93
N GLU A 295 11.20 -5.59 35.19
CA GLU A 295 9.90 -6.25 35.45
C GLU A 295 9.33 -6.87 34.18
N TYR A 296 9.33 -6.10 33.08
CA TYR A 296 8.80 -6.54 31.79
C TYR A 296 9.60 -7.69 31.20
N PHE A 297 10.93 -7.64 31.31
CA PHE A 297 11.82 -8.68 30.80
C PHE A 297 11.67 -9.98 31.58
N ARG A 298 11.50 -9.90 32.90
CA ARG A 298 11.17 -11.07 33.72
C ARG A 298 9.82 -11.66 33.31
N TRP A 299 8.81 -10.83 33.14
CA TRP A 299 7.49 -11.26 32.70
C TRP A 299 7.55 -11.95 31.33
N TYR A 300 8.24 -11.36 30.35
CA TYR A 300 8.41 -11.96 29.03
C TYR A 300 9.10 -13.31 29.13
N TRP A 301 10.23 -13.39 29.83
CA TRP A 301 10.96 -14.63 29.99
C TRP A 301 10.09 -15.72 30.62
N GLU A 302 9.37 -15.42 31.70
CA GLU A 302 8.45 -16.38 32.33
C GLU A 302 7.36 -16.84 31.36
N LYS A 303 6.71 -15.93 30.62
CA LYS A 303 5.64 -16.29 29.67
C LYS A 303 6.18 -17.08 28.48
N MET A 304 7.35 -16.75 27.97
CA MET A 304 8.00 -17.50 26.90
C MET A 304 8.24 -18.95 27.30
N GLN A 305 8.74 -19.20 28.51
CA GLN A 305 9.02 -20.55 28.99
C GLN A 305 7.73 -21.35 29.17
N LYS A 306 6.69 -20.74 29.77
CA LYS A 306 5.38 -21.38 29.92
C LYS A 306 4.73 -21.71 28.58
N LEU A 307 4.69 -20.75 27.65
CA LEU A 307 4.12 -20.96 26.31
C LEU A 307 4.88 -22.04 25.54
N ARG A 308 6.22 -22.07 25.64
CA ARG A 308 7.01 -23.14 25.03
C ARG A 308 6.71 -24.50 25.63
N ALA A 309 6.60 -24.60 26.95
CA ALA A 309 6.25 -25.86 27.60
C ALA A 309 4.88 -26.37 27.12
N ALA A 310 3.86 -25.51 27.13
CA ALA A 310 2.49 -25.89 26.78
C ALA A 310 2.28 -26.20 25.28
N PHE A 311 2.97 -25.49 24.37
CA PHE A 311 2.67 -25.56 22.94
C PHE A 311 3.72 -26.26 22.08
N SER A 312 5.01 -26.30 22.46
CA SER A 312 6.06 -26.77 21.53
C SER A 312 5.83 -28.21 21.09
N GLN A 313 5.48 -29.10 22.02
CA GLN A 313 5.22 -30.50 21.67
C GLN A 313 3.91 -30.64 20.90
N ARG A 314 2.83 -29.97 21.33
CA ARG A 314 1.53 -30.03 20.66
C ARG A 314 1.61 -29.57 19.20
N ILE A 315 2.33 -28.47 18.94
CA ILE A 315 2.56 -27.95 17.58
C ILE A 315 3.38 -28.93 16.73
N ARG A 316 4.43 -29.52 17.31
CA ARG A 316 5.27 -30.50 16.59
C ARG A 316 4.51 -31.77 16.22
N SER A 317 3.57 -32.19 17.05
CA SER A 317 2.77 -33.40 16.83
C SER A 317 1.50 -33.19 16.01
N LEU A 318 1.20 -31.98 15.51
CA LEU A 318 0.00 -31.75 14.71
C LEU A 318 0.05 -32.57 13.41
N ASP A 319 -0.95 -33.43 13.21
CA ASP A 319 -1.25 -34.04 11.92
C ASP A 319 -2.39 -33.24 11.28
N ILE A 320 -2.05 -32.32 10.37
CA ILE A 320 -3.02 -31.39 9.80
C ILE A 320 -4.03 -32.12 8.91
N ASP A 321 -3.61 -33.19 8.22
CA ASP A 321 -4.47 -33.95 7.33
C ASP A 321 -5.49 -34.77 8.16
N GLN A 322 -5.03 -35.40 9.24
CA GLN A 322 -5.94 -36.07 10.17
C GLN A 322 -6.96 -35.11 10.80
N LEU A 323 -6.53 -33.89 11.17
CA LEU A 323 -7.43 -32.89 11.73
C LEU A 323 -8.47 -32.41 10.70
N ARG A 324 -8.09 -32.30 9.43
CA ARG A 324 -9.00 -32.00 8.32
C ARG A 324 -10.05 -33.08 8.12
N GLU A 325 -9.64 -34.34 8.10
CA GLU A 325 -10.57 -35.47 7.96
C GLU A 325 -11.58 -35.55 9.11
N ALA A 326 -11.10 -35.29 10.35
CA ALA A 326 -11.96 -35.26 11.54
C ALA A 326 -12.95 -34.08 11.51
N SER A 327 -12.51 -32.90 11.03
CA SER A 327 -13.37 -31.73 10.88
C SER A 327 -14.45 -31.96 9.82
N ALA A 328 -14.09 -32.50 8.66
CA ALA A 328 -15.04 -32.82 7.59
C ALA A 328 -16.09 -33.88 8.00
N SER A 329 -15.71 -34.84 8.85
CA SER A 329 -16.62 -35.89 9.33
C SER A 329 -17.68 -35.36 10.31
N ASN A 330 -17.37 -34.31 11.06
CA ASN A 330 -18.32 -33.68 11.99
C ASN A 330 -19.37 -32.81 11.27
N ASP A 331 -19.07 -32.30 10.07
CA ASP A 331 -20.00 -31.45 9.29
C ASP A 331 -21.09 -32.26 8.57
N VAL A 332 -20.87 -33.57 8.36
CA VAL A 332 -21.85 -34.46 7.72
C VAL A 332 -22.94 -34.95 8.71
N GLY A 333 -22.80 -34.63 10.00
CA GLY A 333 -23.63 -35.14 11.09
C GLY A 333 -24.90 -34.37 11.46
N ASN A 334 -25.20 -33.24 10.80
CA ASN A 334 -26.39 -32.44 11.15
C ASN A 334 -27.37 -32.34 9.97
N PRO A 335 -28.22 -33.36 9.74
CA PRO A 335 -29.37 -33.20 8.88
C PRO A 335 -30.42 -32.35 9.60
N THR A 336 -30.86 -31.31 8.89
CA THR A 336 -32.03 -30.42 9.10
C THR A 336 -33.13 -30.92 10.01
#